data_AF-A0A3D1IUZ6-F1
#
_entry.id   AF-A0A3D1IUZ6-F1
#
_cell.length_a   1.000
_cell.length_b   1.000
_cell.length_c   1.000
_cell.angle_alpha   90.00
_cell.angle_beta   90.00
_cell.angle_gamma   90.00
#
_symmetry.space_group_name_H-M   'P 1'
#
loop_
_entity.id
_entity.type
_entity.pdbx_description
1 polymer ?
#
loop_
_entity_poly.entity_id
_entity_poly.type
_entity_poly.pdbx_seq_one_letter_code
_entity_poly.pdbx_strand_id
1 'polypeptide(L)'
;MKFMVAMVACVMLTCILQADEKNRDAQLEAQLTGTVFKGVFTIDGRPGQPAEEEYTILKVKKAGEGDLWFFTARIKYGNKDVTLPVPVPIKWAGKTPVIEMDNLKIPLLGTFSAHIVIDDGKYAGTWKHGKVGGHMYGKILKIKK
;
A
#
# COMPACT_ATOMS: atom_id res chain seq x y z
N MET A 1 8.39 -38.56 -24.55
CA MET A 1 9.04 -37.30 -25.02
C MET A 1 8.12 -36.08 -24.93
N LYS A 2 6.85 -36.12 -25.40
CA LYS A 2 5.90 -34.98 -25.29
C LYS A 2 5.63 -34.50 -23.85
N PHE A 3 5.49 -35.41 -22.89
CA PHE A 3 5.28 -35.06 -21.47
C PHE A 3 6.48 -34.35 -20.81
N MET A 4 7.69 -34.71 -21.21
CA MET A 4 8.92 -34.12 -20.65
C MET A 4 9.14 -32.68 -21.14
N VAL A 5 8.80 -32.40 -22.41
CA VAL A 5 8.87 -31.05 -22.99
C VAL A 5 7.83 -30.11 -22.35
N ALA A 6 6.60 -30.60 -22.13
CA ALA A 6 5.54 -29.81 -21.48
C ALA A 6 5.88 -29.45 -20.03
N MET A 7 6.48 -30.38 -19.27
CA MET A 7 6.90 -30.13 -17.88
C MET A 7 8.03 -29.10 -17.79
N VAL A 8 9.03 -29.19 -18.67
CA VAL A 8 10.14 -28.22 -18.72
C VAL A 8 9.65 -26.83 -19.12
N ALA A 9 8.74 -26.71 -20.09
CA ALA A 9 8.16 -25.43 -20.47
C ALA A 9 7.34 -24.79 -19.34
N CYS A 10 6.59 -25.60 -18.58
CA CYS A 10 5.80 -25.13 -17.44
C CYS A 10 6.69 -24.61 -16.30
N VAL A 11 7.79 -25.32 -15.99
CA VAL A 11 8.77 -24.89 -14.98
C VAL A 11 9.46 -23.58 -15.39
N MET A 12 9.92 -23.46 -16.64
CA MET A 12 10.58 -22.25 -17.14
C MET A 12 9.64 -21.03 -17.12
N LEU A 13 8.38 -21.19 -17.52
CA LEU A 13 7.39 -20.10 -17.47
C LEU A 13 7.12 -19.64 -16.03
N THR A 14 7.03 -20.59 -15.09
CA THR A 14 6.83 -20.29 -13.67
C THR A 14 8.03 -19.52 -13.10
N CYS A 15 9.26 -19.89 -13.45
CA CYS A 15 10.46 -19.16 -13.03
C CYS A 15 10.51 -17.73 -13.57
N ILE A 16 10.11 -17.50 -14.82
CA ILE A 16 10.05 -16.16 -15.43
C ILE A 16 9.02 -15.29 -14.70
N LEU A 17 7.82 -15.82 -14.43
CA LEU A 17 6.78 -15.10 -13.69
C LEU A 17 7.25 -14.72 -12.27
N GLN A 18 7.87 -15.66 -11.56
CA GLN A 18 8.41 -15.39 -10.21
C GLN A 18 9.52 -14.33 -10.22
N ALA A 19 10.34 -14.27 -11.27
CA ALA A 19 11.40 -13.26 -11.39
C ALA A 19 10.83 -11.85 -11.62
N ASP A 20 9.78 -11.73 -12.45
CA ASP A 20 9.12 -10.45 -12.71
C ASP A 20 8.40 -9.92 -11.46
N GLU A 21 7.70 -10.79 -10.73
CA GLU A 21 7.06 -10.44 -9.45
C GLU A 21 8.06 -9.93 -8.41
N LYS A 22 9.18 -10.65 -8.21
CA LYS A 22 10.24 -10.25 -7.27
C LYS A 22 10.86 -8.91 -7.65
N ASN A 23 11.03 -8.64 -8.93
CA ASN A 23 11.57 -7.37 -9.41
C ASN A 23 10.62 -6.22 -9.09
N ARG A 24 9.34 -6.38 -9.41
CA ARG A 24 8.29 -5.38 -9.18
C ARG A 24 8.07 -5.11 -7.68
N ASP A 25 8.11 -6.14 -6.84
CA ASP A 25 8.00 -6.01 -5.39
C ASP A 25 9.19 -5.24 -4.80
N ALA A 26 10.42 -5.55 -5.23
CA ALA A 26 11.61 -4.82 -4.78
C ALA A 26 11.57 -3.34 -5.19
N GLN A 27 11.06 -3.04 -6.39
CA GLN A 27 10.84 -1.66 -6.84
C GLN A 27 9.83 -0.93 -5.96
N LEU A 28 8.67 -1.55 -5.67
CA LEU A 28 7.66 -0.95 -4.78
C LEU A 28 8.23 -0.68 -3.38
N GLU A 29 8.95 -1.64 -2.82
CA GLU A 29 9.59 -1.51 -1.51
C GLU A 29 10.53 -0.29 -1.46
N ALA A 30 11.38 -0.16 -2.47
CA ALA A 30 12.33 0.94 -2.60
C ALA A 30 11.62 2.28 -2.86
N GLN A 31 10.55 2.28 -3.65
CA GLN A 31 9.77 3.47 -3.97
C GLN A 31 9.09 4.04 -2.72
N LEU A 32 8.50 3.19 -1.88
CA LEU A 32 7.71 3.63 -0.72
C LEU A 32 8.54 3.80 0.57
N THR A 33 9.68 3.11 0.70
CA THR A 33 10.56 3.28 1.86
C THR A 33 11.12 4.71 1.92
N GLY A 34 11.08 5.31 3.11
CA GLY A 34 11.57 6.66 3.35
C GLY A 34 10.77 7.73 2.62
N THR A 35 9.44 7.66 2.70
CA THR A 35 8.53 8.60 2.03
C THR A 35 7.58 9.28 3.00
N VAL A 36 7.02 10.40 2.56
CA VAL A 36 5.86 11.06 3.15
C VAL A 36 4.73 11.03 2.14
N PHE A 37 3.61 10.46 2.53
CA PHE A 37 2.35 10.57 1.81
C PHE A 37 1.72 11.87 2.27
N LYS A 38 1.59 12.83 1.37
CA LYS A 38 1.02 14.14 1.65
C LYS A 38 -0.15 14.38 0.71
N GLY A 39 -1.33 14.58 1.28
CA GLY A 39 -2.54 14.65 0.50
C GLY A 39 -3.69 15.29 1.24
N VAL A 40 -4.88 14.98 0.75
CA VAL A 40 -6.13 15.42 1.33
C VAL A 40 -7.15 14.29 1.30
N PHE A 41 -8.13 14.37 2.20
CA PHE A 41 -9.26 13.44 2.23
C PHE A 41 -10.60 14.18 2.37
N THR A 42 -11.65 13.54 1.86
CA THR A 42 -13.04 13.97 2.01
C THR A 42 -13.76 13.09 3.02
N ILE A 43 -14.90 13.58 3.50
CA ILE A 43 -15.87 12.79 4.26
C ILE A 43 -17.18 12.82 3.48
N ASP A 44 -17.74 11.65 3.18
CA ASP A 44 -19.01 11.54 2.46
C ASP A 44 -20.13 12.30 3.19
N GLY A 45 -20.96 13.01 2.43
CA GLY A 45 -22.03 13.85 2.98
C GLY A 45 -21.56 15.14 3.67
N ARG A 46 -20.25 15.42 3.72
CA ARG A 46 -19.70 16.68 4.25
C ARG A 46 -19.16 17.55 3.10
N PRO A 47 -19.94 18.52 2.61
CA PRO A 47 -19.47 19.44 1.57
C PRO A 47 -18.41 20.39 2.14
N GLY A 48 -17.44 20.77 1.31
CA GLY A 48 -16.39 21.71 1.68
C GLY A 48 -15.01 21.32 1.14
N GLN A 49 -13.99 22.07 1.55
CA GLN A 49 -12.60 21.79 1.18
C GLN A 49 -12.14 20.48 1.83
N PRO A 50 -11.48 19.57 1.07
CA PRO A 50 -10.85 18.39 1.63
C PRO A 50 -9.88 18.72 2.77
N ALA A 51 -9.83 17.87 3.80
CA ALA A 51 -8.93 18.04 4.94
C ALA A 51 -7.54 17.52 4.59
N GLU A 52 -6.49 18.24 5.01
CA GLU A 52 -5.11 17.81 4.81
C GLU A 52 -4.77 16.57 5.66
N GLU A 53 -3.95 15.69 5.09
CA GLU A 53 -3.36 14.55 5.80
C GLU A 53 -1.89 14.36 5.42
N GLU A 54 -1.15 13.78 6.37
CA GLU A 54 0.24 13.43 6.18
C GLU A 54 0.58 12.12 6.92
N TYR A 55 1.18 11.17 6.21
CA TYR A 55 1.71 9.93 6.78
C TYR A 55 3.18 9.75 6.44
N THR A 56 4.02 9.56 7.46
CA THR A 56 5.45 9.29 7.25
C THR A 56 5.69 7.79 7.24
N ILE A 57 6.18 7.26 6.12
CA ILE A 57 6.55 5.86 5.94
C ILE A 57 8.06 5.72 6.05
N LEU A 58 8.51 5.16 7.17
CA LEU A 58 9.93 4.98 7.46
C LEU A 58 10.49 3.78 6.69
N LYS A 59 9.73 2.69 6.63
CA LYS A 59 10.17 1.44 6.00
C LYS A 59 8.98 0.66 5.46
N VAL A 60 9.15 0.08 4.27
CA VAL A 60 8.24 -0.91 3.71
C VAL A 60 9.01 -2.23 3.57
N LYS A 61 8.37 -3.34 3.91
CA LYS A 61 8.90 -4.70 3.73
C LYS A 61 7.79 -5.66 3.35
N LYS A 62 8.03 -6.51 2.34
CA LYS A 62 7.12 -7.64 2.07
C LYS A 62 7.22 -8.68 3.19
N ALA A 63 6.10 -9.22 3.64
CA ALA A 63 6.03 -10.17 4.76
C ALA A 63 6.46 -11.61 4.40
N GLY A 64 6.63 -11.90 3.11
CA GLY A 64 6.94 -13.23 2.59
C GLY A 64 6.32 -13.43 1.20
N GLU A 65 5.91 -14.65 0.91
CA GLU A 65 5.07 -14.96 -0.26
C GLU A 65 3.64 -14.43 -0.05
N GLY A 66 2.95 -14.04 -1.12
CA GLY A 66 1.60 -13.46 -1.08
C GLY A 66 1.57 -11.92 -1.11
N ASP A 67 0.49 -11.34 -0.59
CA ASP A 67 0.15 -9.92 -0.79
C ASP A 67 0.37 -9.05 0.45
N LEU A 68 0.89 -9.60 1.55
CA LEU A 68 1.02 -8.87 2.80
C LEU A 68 2.34 -8.09 2.89
N TRP A 69 2.24 -6.81 3.25
CA TRP A 69 3.36 -5.91 3.46
C TRP A 69 3.33 -5.30 4.86
N PHE A 70 4.49 -4.93 5.39
CA PHE A 70 4.62 -4.19 6.63
C PHE A 70 5.13 -2.78 6.36
N PHE A 71 4.31 -1.81 6.75
CA PHE A 71 4.62 -0.39 6.69
C PHE A 71 4.98 0.07 8.10
N THR A 72 6.25 0.36 8.35
CA THR A 72 6.65 1.07 9.57
C THR A 72 6.31 2.55 9.37
N ALA A 73 5.16 2.95 9.90
CA ALA A 73 4.65 4.31 9.75
C ALA A 73 4.76 5.08 11.07
N ARG A 74 5.15 6.36 10.98
CA ARG A 74 4.99 7.33 12.05
C ARG A 74 3.71 8.10 11.81
N ILE A 75 2.76 7.98 12.72
CA ILE A 75 1.44 8.57 12.64
C ILE A 75 1.34 9.64 13.72
N LYS A 76 1.05 10.87 13.29
CA LYS A 76 0.75 11.99 14.18
C LYS A 76 -0.74 12.27 14.16
N TYR A 77 -1.41 12.13 15.29
CA TYR A 77 -2.85 12.44 15.43
C TYR A 77 -3.14 13.04 16.81
N GLY A 78 -3.63 14.29 16.82
CA GLY A 78 -3.80 15.06 18.05
C GLY A 78 -2.48 15.16 18.81
N ASN A 79 -2.46 14.70 20.07
CA ASN A 79 -1.26 14.67 20.93
C ASN A 79 -0.47 13.36 20.83
N LYS A 80 -0.84 12.43 19.93
CA LYS A 80 -0.16 11.14 19.78
C LYS A 80 0.81 11.19 18.60
N ASP A 81 2.04 10.78 18.85
CA ASP A 81 3.09 10.58 17.86
C ASP A 81 3.65 9.18 18.07
N VAL A 82 3.19 8.23 17.26
CA VAL A 82 3.51 6.80 17.43
C VAL A 82 4.12 6.25 16.17
N THR A 83 5.14 5.39 16.33
CA THR A 83 5.71 4.61 15.24
C THR A 83 5.33 3.16 15.43
N LEU A 84 4.59 2.59 14.46
CA LEU A 84 4.13 1.19 14.54
C LEU A 84 4.19 0.49 13.17
N PRO A 85 4.40 -0.84 13.16
CA PRO A 85 4.25 -1.63 11.95
C PRO A 85 2.77 -1.82 11.63
N VAL A 86 2.33 -1.39 10.45
CA VAL A 86 0.99 -1.61 9.93
C VAL A 86 1.04 -2.74 8.89
N PRO A 87 0.33 -3.86 9.10
CA PRO A 87 0.14 -4.86 8.05
C PRO A 87 -0.79 -4.29 6.97
N VAL A 88 -0.33 -4.23 5.71
CA VAL A 88 -1.06 -3.65 4.59
C VAL A 88 -1.05 -4.66 3.44
N PRO A 89 -2.21 -5.22 3.06
CA PRO A 89 -2.30 -6.02 1.85
C PRO A 89 -2.17 -5.13 0.61
N ILE A 90 -1.35 -5.55 -0.36
CA ILE A 90 -1.21 -4.88 -1.66
C ILE A 90 -1.40 -5.93 -2.75
N LYS A 91 -2.40 -5.70 -3.60
CA LYS A 91 -2.63 -6.46 -4.83
C LYS A 91 -2.14 -5.69 -6.04
N TRP A 92 -1.93 -6.41 -7.14
CA TRP A 92 -1.44 -5.84 -8.39
C TRP A 92 -2.54 -5.83 -9.45
N ALA A 93 -2.90 -4.64 -9.93
CA ALA A 93 -3.70 -4.46 -11.14
C ALA A 93 -2.75 -4.33 -12.34
N GLY A 94 -2.38 -5.46 -12.93
CA GLY A 94 -1.30 -5.52 -13.92
C GLY A 94 0.04 -5.11 -13.31
N LYS A 95 0.54 -3.91 -13.64
CA LYS A 95 1.79 -3.37 -13.08
C LYS A 95 1.56 -2.32 -11.98
N THR A 96 0.31 -2.01 -11.67
CA THR A 96 -0.04 -0.94 -10.73
C THR A 96 -0.36 -1.53 -9.35
N PRO A 97 0.33 -1.12 -8.28
CA PRO A 97 0.03 -1.58 -6.93
C PRO A 97 -1.22 -0.90 -6.37
N VAL A 98 -2.06 -1.70 -5.72
CA VAL A 98 -3.30 -1.28 -5.08
C VAL A 98 -3.28 -1.76 -3.64
N ILE A 99 -3.27 -0.84 -2.68
CA ILE A 99 -3.52 -1.15 -1.28
C ILE A 99 -4.98 -1.60 -1.15
N GLU A 100 -5.20 -2.78 -0.57
CA GLU A 100 -6.52 -3.37 -0.35
C GLU A 100 -6.65 -3.78 1.11
N MET A 101 -7.13 -2.85 1.92
CA MET A 101 -7.50 -3.10 3.30
C MET A 101 -9.01 -3.28 3.38
N ASP A 102 -9.47 -4.46 3.76
CA ASP A 102 -10.87 -4.72 4.05
C ASP A 102 -11.04 -4.99 5.55
N ASN A 103 -11.77 -4.09 6.23
CA ASN A 103 -12.05 -4.15 7.67
C ASN A 103 -10.86 -4.55 8.56
N LEU A 104 -9.67 -4.03 8.26
CA LEU A 104 -8.45 -4.33 9.01
C LEU A 104 -8.48 -3.66 10.38
N LYS A 105 -8.40 -4.48 11.43
CA LYS A 105 -8.29 -4.00 12.81
C LYS A 105 -6.83 -3.71 13.16
N ILE A 106 -6.52 -2.43 13.33
CA ILE A 106 -5.22 -1.97 13.81
C ILE A 106 -5.32 -1.75 15.33
N PRO A 107 -4.52 -2.48 16.14
CA PRO A 107 -4.50 -2.29 17.58
C PRO A 107 -4.33 -0.81 17.97
N LEU A 108 -5.11 -0.35 18.96
CA LEU A 108 -5.14 1.03 19.46
C LEU A 108 -5.68 2.11 18.51
N LEU A 109 -5.82 1.82 17.21
CA LEU A 109 -6.26 2.80 16.20
C LEU A 109 -7.67 2.51 15.67
N GLY A 110 -8.17 1.28 15.79
CA GLY A 110 -9.52 0.89 15.39
C GLY A 110 -9.56 0.09 14.08
N THR A 111 -10.68 0.13 13.37
CA THR A 111 -10.90 -0.69 12.16
C THR A 111 -10.95 0.19 10.92
N PHE A 112 -10.15 -0.15 9.92
CA PHE A 112 -9.98 0.63 8.70
C PHE A 112 -10.28 -0.20 7.47
N SER A 113 -10.81 0.45 6.44
CA SER A 113 -10.82 -0.08 5.08
C SER A 113 -10.26 0.98 4.15
N ALA A 114 -9.50 0.55 3.15
CA ALA A 114 -8.86 1.43 2.20
C ALA A 114 -8.62 0.70 0.88
N HIS A 115 -8.95 1.35 -0.23
CA HIS A 115 -8.67 0.86 -1.58
C HIS A 115 -7.96 1.97 -2.32
N ILE A 116 -6.63 1.90 -2.37
CA ILE A 116 -5.78 3.01 -2.80
C ILE A 116 -4.84 2.54 -3.90
N VAL A 117 -4.95 3.18 -5.06
CA VAL A 117 -4.02 2.99 -6.19
C VAL A 117 -2.79 3.85 -5.96
N ILE A 118 -1.60 3.27 -6.16
CA ILE A 118 -0.33 4.00 -6.18
C ILE A 118 0.14 4.08 -7.62
N ASP A 119 0.36 5.28 -8.13
CA ASP A 119 0.79 5.48 -9.51
C ASP A 119 1.62 6.75 -9.65
N ASP A 120 2.77 6.65 -10.31
CA ASP A 120 3.67 7.77 -10.65
C ASP A 120 3.91 8.78 -9.49
N GLY A 121 4.28 8.26 -8.31
CA GLY A 121 4.54 9.10 -7.13
C GLY A 121 3.29 9.78 -6.56
N LYS A 122 2.10 9.31 -6.91
CA LYS A 122 0.81 9.76 -6.38
C LYS A 122 0.05 8.56 -5.80
N TYR A 123 -0.98 8.88 -5.04
CA TYR A 123 -1.98 7.90 -4.64
C TYR A 123 -3.37 8.51 -4.72
N ALA A 124 -4.36 7.66 -4.94
CA ALA A 124 -5.77 8.03 -4.90
C ALA A 124 -6.63 6.81 -4.56
N GLY A 125 -7.72 7.02 -3.84
CA GLY A 125 -8.57 5.91 -3.44
C GLY A 125 -9.70 6.27 -2.49
N THR A 126 -10.28 5.23 -1.92
CA THR A 126 -11.31 5.33 -0.88
C THR A 126 -10.74 4.97 0.49
N TRP A 127 -11.32 5.53 1.54
CA TRP A 127 -11.00 5.20 2.91
C TRP A 127 -12.28 5.09 3.74
N LYS A 128 -12.22 4.31 4.81
CA LYS A 128 -13.31 4.15 5.78
C LYS A 128 -12.77 3.82 7.16
N HIS A 129 -13.36 4.44 8.17
CA HIS A 129 -13.16 4.12 9.58
C HIS A 129 -14.52 3.96 10.26
N GLY A 130 -14.88 2.72 10.63
CA GLY A 130 -16.21 2.40 11.15
C GLY A 130 -17.32 2.71 10.13
N LYS A 131 -18.19 3.69 10.41
CA LYS A 131 -19.28 4.10 9.50
C LYS A 131 -18.95 5.33 8.65
N VAL A 132 -17.81 5.97 8.90
CA VAL A 132 -17.38 7.20 8.21
C VAL A 132 -16.39 6.82 7.13
N GLY A 133 -16.49 7.44 5.95
CA GLY A 133 -15.55 7.23 4.86
C GLY A 133 -15.56 8.38 3.87
N GLY A 134 -14.81 8.20 2.80
CA GLY A 134 -14.75 9.14 1.68
C GLY A 134 -13.60 8.79 0.74
N HIS A 135 -13.10 9.82 0.06
CA HIS A 135 -12.01 9.70 -0.90
C HIS A 135 -10.74 10.33 -0.32
N MET A 136 -9.58 9.84 -0.74
CA MET A 136 -8.29 10.45 -0.41
C MET A 136 -7.35 10.41 -1.61
N TYR A 137 -6.50 11.41 -1.74
CA TYR A 137 -5.51 11.47 -2.81
C TYR A 137 -4.38 12.44 -2.46
N GLY A 138 -3.21 12.21 -3.05
CA GLY A 138 -2.03 13.02 -2.74
C GLY A 138 -0.80 12.63 -3.52
N LYS A 139 0.35 13.08 -3.01
CA LYS A 139 1.69 12.82 -3.56
C LYS A 139 2.52 12.04 -2.55
N ILE A 140 3.41 11.21 -3.07
CA ILE A 140 4.40 10.44 -2.32
C ILE A 140 5.74 11.14 -2.54
N LEU A 141 6.28 11.70 -1.46
CA LEU A 141 7.51 12.50 -1.50
C LEU A 141 8.62 11.77 -0.75
N LYS A 142 9.83 11.73 -1.30
CA LYS A 142 10.99 11.20 -0.56
C LYS A 142 11.34 12.11 0.60
N ILE A 143 11.60 11.52 1.77
CA ILE A 143 12.16 12.24 2.91
C ILE A 143 13.56 12.69 2.50
N LYS A 144 13.82 14.01 2.52
CA LYS A 144 15.16 14.53 2.29
C LYS A 144 16.06 14.01 3.42
N LYS A 145 17.17 13.39 3.05
CA LYS A 145 18.23 13.03 3.99
C LYS A 145 18.84 14.28 4.62
#